data_AF-A0A0B7MZ05-F1
#
_entry.id   AF-A0A0B7MZ05-F1
#
_cell.length_a   1.000
_cell.length_b   1.000
_cell.length_c   1.000
_cell.angle_alpha   90.00
_cell.angle_beta   90.00
_cell.angle_gamma   90.00
#
_symmetry.space_group_name_H-M   'P 1'
#
loop_
_entity.id
_entity.type
_entity.pdbx_description
1 polymer ?
#
loop_
_entity_poly.entity_id
_entity_poly.type
_entity_poly.pdbx_seq_one_letter_code
_entity_poly.pdbx_strand_id
1 'polypeptide(L)'
;MKLISHHITLAVLTLCLTVSSAPIDIRNDDNNRIVKLKQRGYLHGSGYTGSIGIGQHSVDRFNIVFDTGSSDFWVLSNEGCISKHYCGTHHQYQAKKSSSYTPYDTDRSLVINYGTGSISAHIGRDTIYIGTTQVEGQFVADAYKISREFNDLPIDGIMGLGLPGLSKTVPNKPTLVENMVNQGLIDRIMFSVYTQPAGGEIDFGGTDPANYEGSITYAPVIGDLYWQIEMSRASFGNYSIESRYLIMDTGTTLLLVSSKEAEKMHEQIEGSRKNDDGTYSIPCNSRGTLPDLVIQIEGQKLSVSPNDYVLLPSDGDSSMCLSGISGQNTNKHNHWIMGDVFFKAYYTVFDQENMKIGFATARTDPRLAMEAYDKNWMAQRLTYRRRCSYNTRSNRVRAVKTPGGKLVVQYEKKPVKAPRCGDCGETLAGIKALRPREFATVSKTQKNVSRAYGGSRCAHCVRNRIVRAFLIEEQKIVKKVLKAQK
;
A
#
# COMPACT_ATOMS: atom_id res chain seq x y z
N MET A 1 44.18 54.64 1.17
CA MET A 1 44.81 55.09 2.44
C MET A 1 44.29 54.21 3.56
N LYS A 2 45.21 53.40 4.13
CA LYS A 2 45.26 52.69 5.42
C LYS A 2 44.01 51.90 5.89
N LEU A 3 44.04 50.56 5.85
CA LEU A 3 44.72 49.59 6.75
C LEU A 3 44.01 49.52 8.12
N ILE A 4 43.53 48.37 8.63
CA ILE A 4 44.23 47.23 9.29
C ILE A 4 43.13 46.14 9.51
N SER A 5 43.19 44.88 9.05
CA SER A 5 43.95 43.67 9.48
C SER A 5 43.24 42.70 10.48
N HIS A 6 43.24 41.40 10.12
CA HIS A 6 43.24 40.14 10.93
C HIS A 6 42.00 39.22 11.09
N HIS A 7 42.11 38.04 10.44
CA HIS A 7 41.85 36.62 10.82
C HIS A 7 40.62 36.16 11.63
N ILE A 8 39.86 35.17 11.09
CA ILE A 8 39.66 33.78 11.61
C ILE A 8 38.48 33.03 10.89
N THR A 9 38.80 31.83 10.35
CA THR A 9 38.00 30.59 10.02
C THR A 9 36.80 30.48 9.06
N LEU A 10 37.00 29.56 8.09
CA LEU A 10 36.24 28.38 7.62
C LEU A 10 34.82 28.47 6.98
N ALA A 11 34.73 27.78 5.84
CA ALA A 11 33.57 27.41 5.03
C ALA A 11 32.66 26.34 5.66
N VAL A 12 31.42 26.19 5.14
CA VAL A 12 30.55 24.97 4.98
C VAL A 12 29.16 25.47 4.50
N LEU A 13 28.70 25.17 3.28
CA LEU A 13 27.87 24.04 2.78
C LEU A 13 26.40 23.95 3.30
N THR A 14 25.46 23.99 2.33
CA THR A 14 24.13 23.31 2.15
C THR A 14 23.22 22.95 3.35
N LEU A 15 21.89 23.16 3.22
CA LEU A 15 20.88 22.12 3.56
C LEU A 15 19.46 22.42 3.00
N CYS A 16 18.87 21.39 2.40
CA CYS A 16 17.43 21.20 2.09
C CYS A 16 16.78 20.33 3.21
N LEU A 17 15.48 19.97 3.09
CA LEU A 17 14.67 18.91 3.80
C LEU A 17 13.49 19.43 4.68
N THR A 18 12.33 18.79 4.88
CA THR A 18 11.43 17.78 4.21
C THR A 18 10.23 17.57 5.15
N VAL A 19 9.05 17.23 4.60
CA VAL A 19 7.91 16.66 5.35
C VAL A 19 8.07 15.13 5.41
N SER A 20 8.16 14.56 6.61
CA SER A 20 8.43 13.14 6.86
C SER A 20 7.22 12.23 6.56
N SER A 21 7.12 11.76 5.32
CA SER A 21 6.93 10.31 5.09
C SER A 21 8.18 9.61 5.61
N ALA A 22 8.06 8.47 6.30
CA ALA A 22 9.24 7.69 6.64
C ALA A 22 10.07 7.50 5.35
N PRO A 23 11.37 7.85 5.34
CA PRO A 23 12.20 7.62 4.18
C PRO A 23 12.22 6.12 3.91
N ILE A 24 11.92 5.75 2.67
CA ILE A 24 12.37 4.47 2.13
C ILE A 24 13.89 4.60 2.09
N ASP A 25 14.56 3.78 2.89
CA ASP A 25 16.00 3.70 2.91
C ASP A 25 16.40 2.98 1.62
N ILE A 26 16.77 3.74 0.57
CA ILE A 26 17.58 3.18 -0.52
C ILE A 26 18.94 2.94 0.13
N ARG A 27 19.08 1.83 0.86
CA ARG A 27 20.38 1.39 1.36
C ARG A 27 21.19 1.00 0.14
N ASN A 28 22.17 1.83 -0.14
CA ASN A 28 23.27 1.52 -1.03
C ASN A 28 24.24 0.60 -0.25
N ASP A 29 23.74 -0.52 0.27
CA ASP A 29 24.58 -1.59 0.79
C ASP A 29 25.03 -2.39 -0.44
N ASP A 30 26.30 -2.21 -0.80
CA ASP A 30 27.02 -2.96 -1.82
C ASP A 30 26.37 -3.01 -3.23
N ASN A 31 26.55 -1.94 -4.01
CA ASN A 31 26.39 -1.89 -5.47
C ASN A 31 25.04 -2.29 -6.10
N ASN A 32 24.01 -2.68 -5.33
CA ASN A 32 22.71 -3.08 -5.88
C ASN A 32 21.58 -2.10 -5.51
N ARG A 33 20.80 -1.67 -6.50
CA ARG A 33 19.58 -0.89 -6.33
C ARG A 33 18.47 -1.76 -5.75
N ILE A 34 18.07 -1.48 -4.52
CA ILE A 34 16.95 -2.14 -3.84
C ILE A 34 15.78 -1.15 -3.70
N VAL A 35 14.58 -1.59 -4.06
CA VAL A 35 13.32 -0.85 -3.84
C VAL A 35 12.54 -1.57 -2.75
N LYS A 36 12.30 -0.88 -1.62
CA LYS A 36 11.62 -1.46 -0.46
C LYS A 36 10.14 -1.09 -0.43
N LEU A 37 9.29 -2.06 -0.12
CA LEU A 37 7.87 -1.90 0.11
C LEU A 37 7.52 -2.40 1.51
N LYS A 38 7.12 -1.49 2.40
CA LYS A 38 6.58 -1.87 3.70
C LYS A 38 5.21 -2.53 3.56
N GLN A 39 5.05 -3.65 4.26
CA GLN A 39 3.80 -4.37 4.38
C GLN A 39 3.16 -4.14 5.75
N ARG A 40 1.83 -4.18 5.78
CA ARG A 40 1.02 -4.15 6.99
C ARG A 40 0.20 -5.42 7.10
N GLY A 41 0.32 -6.09 8.24
CA GLY A 41 -0.50 -7.25 8.59
C GLY A 41 -1.93 -6.81 8.91
N TYR A 42 -2.91 -7.57 8.42
CA TYR A 42 -4.31 -7.47 8.83
C TYR A 42 -4.76 -8.77 9.50
N LEU A 43 -5.86 -8.70 10.26
CA LEU A 43 -6.42 -9.85 11.00
C LEU A 43 -5.34 -10.62 11.79
N HIS A 44 -4.52 -9.88 12.55
CA HIS A 44 -3.42 -10.42 13.37
C HIS A 44 -2.35 -11.20 12.57
N GLY A 45 -2.05 -10.74 11.36
CA GLY A 45 -1.07 -11.36 10.48
C GLY A 45 -1.63 -12.57 9.74
N SER A 46 -2.95 -12.60 9.51
CA SER A 46 -3.57 -13.59 8.62
C SER A 46 -3.46 -13.19 7.13
N GLY A 47 -2.88 -12.03 6.86
CA GLY A 47 -2.49 -11.61 5.52
C GLY A 47 -1.85 -10.23 5.55
N TYR A 48 -1.26 -9.83 4.42
CA TYR A 48 -0.40 -8.66 4.33
C TYR A 48 -0.74 -7.78 3.13
N THR A 49 -0.74 -6.47 3.35
CA THR A 49 -0.94 -5.48 2.29
C THR A 49 0.23 -4.51 2.18
N GLY A 50 0.64 -4.23 0.96
CA GLY A 50 1.52 -3.10 0.62
C GLY A 50 0.70 -1.96 0.04
N SER A 51 1.08 -0.72 0.35
CA SER A 51 0.40 0.46 -0.15
C SER A 51 1.05 0.96 -1.44
N ILE A 52 0.29 1.01 -2.55
CA ILE A 52 0.77 1.51 -3.84
C ILE A 52 -0.10 2.64 -4.38
N GLY A 53 0.47 3.45 -5.30
CA GLY A 53 -0.29 4.34 -6.17
C GLY A 53 -0.44 3.75 -7.58
N ILE A 54 -1.48 4.17 -8.30
CA ILE A 54 -1.74 3.74 -9.68
C ILE A 54 -2.13 4.98 -10.50
N GLY A 55 -1.42 5.21 -11.60
CA GLY A 55 -1.60 6.39 -12.45
C GLY A 55 -1.17 7.70 -11.78
N GLN A 56 -1.22 8.79 -12.55
CA GLN A 56 -0.75 10.12 -12.11
C GLN A 56 -1.62 10.78 -11.01
N HIS A 57 -2.70 10.11 -10.60
CA HIS A 57 -3.55 10.52 -9.49
C HIS A 57 -3.20 9.74 -8.21
N SER A 58 -1.98 9.96 -7.71
CA SER A 58 -1.44 9.41 -6.46
C SER A 58 -2.15 9.88 -5.17
N VAL A 59 -3.39 10.35 -5.25
CA VAL A 59 -4.17 10.81 -4.08
C VAL A 59 -4.77 9.61 -3.35
N ASP A 60 -5.15 8.57 -4.09
CA ASP A 60 -5.71 7.34 -3.54
C ASP A 60 -4.61 6.28 -3.48
N ARG A 61 -4.31 5.82 -2.26
CA ARG A 61 -3.41 4.71 -2.02
C ARG A 61 -4.22 3.43 -1.94
N PHE A 62 -3.83 2.42 -2.70
CA PHE A 62 -4.48 1.12 -2.72
C PHE A 62 -3.75 0.17 -1.79
N ASN A 63 -4.50 -0.58 -0.98
CA ASN A 63 -3.99 -1.66 -0.14
C ASN A 63 -3.99 -2.95 -0.96
N ILE A 64 -2.82 -3.39 -1.38
CA ILE A 64 -2.66 -4.50 -2.32
C ILE A 64 -1.99 -5.67 -1.63
N VAL A 65 -2.54 -6.87 -1.79
CA VAL A 65 -1.85 -8.12 -1.41
C VAL A 65 -0.80 -8.42 -2.48
N PHE A 66 0.43 -8.67 -2.05
CA PHE A 66 1.52 -9.09 -2.93
C PHE A 66 1.61 -10.61 -2.83
N ASP A 67 1.22 -11.30 -3.89
CA ASP A 67 0.83 -12.71 -3.87
C ASP A 67 1.73 -13.53 -4.77
N THR A 68 2.60 -14.37 -4.21
CA THR A 68 3.48 -15.27 -4.98
C THR A 68 2.74 -16.48 -5.56
N GLY A 69 1.49 -16.74 -5.14
CA GLY A 69 0.60 -17.77 -5.67
C GLY A 69 -0.17 -17.38 -6.94
N SER A 70 -0.09 -16.12 -7.39
CA SER A 70 -0.70 -15.63 -8.63
C SER A 70 0.23 -14.69 -9.42
N SER A 71 -0.07 -14.41 -10.68
CA SER A 71 0.82 -13.59 -11.57
C SER A 71 0.12 -12.42 -12.24
N ASP A 72 -1.13 -12.15 -11.86
CA ASP A 72 -1.91 -11.05 -12.40
C ASP A 72 -2.05 -9.94 -11.36
N PHE A 73 -2.02 -8.69 -11.81
CA PHE A 73 -2.35 -7.55 -10.98
C PHE A 73 -3.77 -7.11 -11.30
N TRP A 74 -4.65 -7.10 -10.29
CA TRP A 74 -5.97 -6.51 -10.40
C TRP A 74 -6.23 -5.52 -9.26
N VAL A 75 -7.08 -4.55 -9.54
CA VAL A 75 -7.54 -3.54 -8.59
C VAL A 75 -9.02 -3.25 -8.82
N LEU A 76 -9.74 -2.92 -7.75
CA LEU A 76 -11.15 -2.55 -7.81
C LEU A 76 -11.40 -1.37 -8.74
N SER A 77 -12.25 -1.56 -9.75
CA SER A 77 -12.65 -0.50 -10.67
C SER A 77 -13.64 0.48 -10.05
N ASN A 78 -13.51 1.76 -10.40
CA ASN A 78 -14.57 2.76 -10.25
C ASN A 78 -15.65 2.60 -11.32
N GLU A 79 -15.31 2.03 -12.47
CA GLU A 79 -16.14 2.02 -13.66
C GLU A 79 -16.98 0.74 -13.71
N GLY A 80 -18.30 0.90 -13.72
CA GLY A 80 -19.20 -0.25 -13.89
C GLY A 80 -19.14 -1.28 -12.76
N CYS A 81 -18.63 -0.91 -11.58
CA CYS A 81 -18.49 -1.81 -10.44
C CYS A 81 -19.86 -2.40 -10.01
N ILE A 82 -20.02 -3.72 -10.21
CA ILE A 82 -21.27 -4.46 -10.00
C ILE A 82 -21.39 -4.91 -8.53
N SER A 83 -20.26 -5.13 -7.86
CA SER A 83 -20.16 -5.67 -6.49
C SER A 83 -20.46 -4.62 -5.41
N LYS A 84 -21.70 -4.10 -5.38
CA LYS A 84 -22.13 -2.92 -4.61
C LYS A 84 -21.54 -2.78 -3.20
N HIS A 85 -21.46 -3.87 -2.43
CA HIS A 85 -20.90 -3.83 -1.08
C HIS A 85 -19.41 -3.48 -1.11
N TYR A 86 -18.61 -4.29 -1.81
CA TYR A 86 -17.18 -4.08 -2.00
C TYR A 86 -16.87 -2.71 -2.62
N CYS A 87 -17.61 -2.31 -3.65
CA CYS A 87 -17.47 -0.99 -4.28
C CYS A 87 -17.67 0.16 -3.27
N GLY A 88 -18.58 0.00 -2.30
CA GLY A 88 -18.93 1.06 -1.34
C GLY A 88 -17.95 1.23 -0.18
N THR A 89 -17.08 0.24 0.05
CA THR A 89 -16.19 0.18 1.24
C THR A 89 -14.70 0.29 0.91
N HIS A 90 -14.31 0.15 -0.37
CA HIS A 90 -12.92 0.08 -0.82
C HIS A 90 -12.52 1.23 -1.74
N HIS A 91 -11.22 1.45 -1.91
CA HIS A 91 -10.69 2.46 -2.83
C HIS A 91 -10.86 1.98 -4.28
N GLN A 92 -11.32 2.89 -5.14
CA GLN A 92 -11.67 2.55 -6.52
C GLN A 92 -10.71 3.20 -7.51
N TYR A 93 -10.09 2.38 -8.35
CA TYR A 93 -9.21 2.78 -9.43
C TYR A 93 -10.01 3.46 -10.55
N GLN A 94 -9.52 4.62 -11.00
CA GLN A 94 -10.18 5.47 -11.99
C GLN A 94 -9.35 5.51 -13.28
N ALA A 95 -9.42 4.43 -14.07
CA ALA A 95 -8.67 4.27 -15.31
C ALA A 95 -8.78 5.49 -16.24
N LYS A 96 -10.01 5.97 -16.52
CA LYS A 96 -10.24 7.14 -17.39
C LYS A 96 -9.64 8.46 -16.91
N LYS A 97 -9.26 8.58 -15.65
CA LYS A 97 -8.59 9.80 -15.12
C LYS A 97 -7.08 9.71 -15.20
N SER A 98 -6.52 8.52 -15.29
CA SER A 98 -5.08 8.35 -15.40
C SER A 98 -4.61 8.73 -16.80
N SER A 99 -3.69 9.69 -16.92
CA SER A 99 -3.12 10.06 -18.20
C SER A 99 -2.08 9.05 -18.73
N SER A 100 -1.63 8.12 -17.88
CA SER A 100 -0.72 7.02 -18.25
C SER A 100 -1.47 5.72 -18.53
N TYR A 101 -2.79 5.69 -18.35
CA TYR A 101 -3.58 4.52 -18.67
C TYR A 101 -3.67 4.29 -20.17
N THR A 102 -3.39 3.07 -20.59
CA THR A 102 -3.54 2.60 -21.97
C THR A 102 -4.41 1.34 -21.98
N PRO A 103 -5.56 1.33 -22.65
CA PRO A 103 -6.40 0.13 -22.73
C PRO A 103 -5.67 -0.99 -23.50
N TYR A 104 -5.96 -2.24 -23.17
CA TYR A 104 -5.38 -3.40 -23.83
C TYR A 104 -6.46 -4.47 -24.03
N ASP A 105 -6.54 -5.04 -25.23
CA ASP A 105 -7.45 -6.16 -25.56
C ASP A 105 -8.90 -5.90 -25.08
N THR A 106 -9.48 -4.77 -25.52
CA THR A 106 -10.79 -4.28 -25.04
C THR A 106 -11.96 -5.18 -25.38
N ASP A 107 -11.78 -6.10 -26.34
CA ASP A 107 -12.81 -7.04 -26.78
C ASP A 107 -12.86 -8.29 -25.88
N ARG A 108 -11.87 -8.48 -25.01
CA ARG A 108 -11.76 -9.61 -24.09
C ARG A 108 -12.07 -9.19 -22.66
N SER A 109 -12.99 -9.92 -22.01
CA SER A 109 -13.15 -9.87 -20.55
C SER A 109 -12.22 -10.87 -19.88
N LEU A 110 -11.48 -10.41 -18.88
CA LEU A 110 -10.63 -11.27 -18.06
C LEU A 110 -11.43 -11.82 -16.90
N VAL A 111 -11.35 -13.13 -16.67
CA VAL A 111 -11.84 -13.77 -15.44
C VAL A 111 -10.67 -14.46 -14.76
N ILE A 112 -10.46 -14.13 -13.48
CA ILE A 112 -9.46 -14.78 -12.63
C ILE A 112 -10.20 -15.51 -11.51
N ASN A 113 -9.91 -16.79 -11.35
CA ASN A 113 -10.48 -17.62 -10.29
C ASN A 113 -9.41 -17.88 -9.23
N TYR A 114 -9.76 -17.59 -7.98
CA TYR A 114 -9.02 -17.93 -6.76
C TYR A 114 -9.69 -19.14 -6.09
N GLY A 115 -9.03 -19.74 -5.09
CA GLY A 115 -9.56 -20.91 -4.38
C GLY A 115 -10.96 -20.70 -3.78
N THR A 116 -11.27 -19.48 -3.34
CA THR A 116 -12.53 -19.12 -2.68
C THR A 116 -13.36 -18.08 -3.43
N GLY A 117 -12.89 -17.55 -4.55
CA GLY A 117 -13.53 -16.39 -5.18
C GLY A 117 -13.11 -16.15 -6.61
N SER A 118 -13.67 -15.11 -7.23
CA SER A 118 -13.31 -14.73 -8.60
C SER A 118 -13.48 -13.24 -8.85
N ILE A 119 -12.75 -12.74 -9.84
CA ILE A 119 -12.94 -11.39 -10.37
C ILE A 119 -13.23 -11.43 -11.87
N SER A 120 -13.92 -10.40 -12.37
CA SER A 120 -14.01 -10.08 -13.79
C SER A 120 -13.54 -8.66 -14.02
N ALA A 121 -12.71 -8.47 -15.04
CA ALA A 121 -11.98 -7.22 -15.25
C ALA A 121 -11.82 -6.88 -16.73
N HIS A 122 -11.67 -5.57 -16.99
CA HIS A 122 -11.08 -5.07 -18.22
C HIS A 122 -9.55 -5.07 -18.09
N ILE A 123 -8.84 -5.15 -19.21
CA ILE A 123 -7.38 -5.16 -19.20
C ILE A 123 -6.85 -3.80 -19.68
N GLY A 124 -5.81 -3.31 -19.02
CA GLY A 124 -5.05 -2.16 -19.48
C GLY A 124 -3.63 -2.19 -18.96
N ARG A 125 -2.91 -1.10 -19.22
CA ARG A 125 -1.60 -0.80 -18.66
C ARG A 125 -1.63 0.57 -18.01
N ASP A 126 -0.94 0.72 -16.89
CA ASP A 126 -0.77 2.00 -16.22
C ASP A 126 0.58 2.05 -15.50
N THR A 127 0.91 3.20 -14.92
CA THR A 127 2.10 3.39 -14.09
C THR A 127 1.79 3.04 -12.64
N ILE A 128 2.61 2.18 -12.04
CA ILE A 128 2.53 1.81 -10.63
C ILE A 128 3.57 2.59 -9.82
N TYR A 129 3.15 3.08 -8.66
CA TYR A 129 4.00 3.83 -7.74
C TYR A 129 4.22 3.00 -6.48
N ILE A 130 5.46 2.53 -6.28
CA ILE A 130 5.92 1.86 -5.06
C ILE A 130 6.79 2.88 -4.31
N GLY A 131 6.17 3.55 -3.33
CA GLY A 131 6.80 4.70 -2.69
C GLY A 131 7.07 5.83 -3.69
N THR A 132 8.34 6.11 -3.95
CA THR A 132 8.80 7.10 -4.95
C THR A 132 9.16 6.46 -6.30
N THR A 133 9.24 5.13 -6.37
CA THR A 133 9.63 4.39 -7.57
C THR A 133 8.43 4.26 -8.50
N GLN A 134 8.63 4.57 -9.78
CA GLN A 134 7.60 4.51 -10.82
C GLN A 134 7.91 3.34 -11.74
N VAL A 135 6.97 2.41 -11.87
CA VAL A 135 7.04 1.27 -12.78
C VAL A 135 6.02 1.50 -13.88
N GLU A 136 6.49 1.91 -15.05
CA GLU A 136 5.66 2.27 -16.20
C GLU A 136 5.15 1.03 -16.95
N GLY A 137 4.01 1.16 -17.63
CA GLY A 137 3.52 0.13 -18.55
C GLY A 137 3.10 -1.20 -17.90
N GLN A 138 2.91 -1.24 -16.59
CA GLN A 138 2.50 -2.44 -15.87
C GLN A 138 1.06 -2.80 -16.25
N PHE A 139 0.83 -4.07 -16.58
CA PHE A 139 -0.51 -4.58 -16.81
C PHE A 139 -1.36 -4.51 -15.54
N VAL A 140 -2.58 -3.99 -15.68
CA VAL A 140 -3.59 -3.87 -14.63
C VAL A 140 -4.92 -4.42 -15.13
N ALA A 141 -5.52 -5.30 -14.34
CA ALA A 141 -6.89 -5.75 -14.49
C ALA A 141 -7.82 -4.83 -13.67
N ASP A 142 -8.58 -4.00 -14.38
CA ASP A 142 -9.55 -3.06 -13.83
C ASP A 142 -10.86 -3.81 -13.51
N ALA A 143 -10.97 -4.30 -12.27
CA ALA A 143 -11.96 -5.29 -11.86
C ALA A 143 -13.32 -4.66 -11.54
N TYR A 144 -14.32 -4.90 -12.39
CA TYR A 144 -15.68 -4.40 -12.23
C TYR A 144 -16.62 -5.39 -11.52
N LYS A 145 -16.21 -6.66 -11.37
CA LYS A 145 -16.97 -7.67 -10.62
C LYS A 145 -16.02 -8.46 -9.72
N ILE A 146 -16.32 -8.47 -8.43
CA ILE A 146 -15.55 -9.17 -7.38
C ILE A 146 -16.53 -10.06 -6.59
N SER A 147 -16.13 -11.29 -6.29
CA SER A 147 -16.94 -12.23 -5.53
C SER A 147 -17.08 -11.81 -4.06
N ARG A 148 -18.08 -12.35 -3.36
CA ARG A 148 -18.49 -11.84 -2.03
C ARG A 148 -17.52 -12.20 -0.92
N GLU A 149 -16.69 -13.22 -1.15
CA GLU A 149 -15.70 -13.74 -0.20
C GLU A 149 -14.59 -12.72 0.10
N PHE A 150 -14.44 -11.69 -0.76
CA PHE A 150 -13.52 -10.58 -0.53
C PHE A 150 -14.12 -9.41 0.27
N ASN A 151 -15.43 -9.41 0.54
CA ASN A 151 -16.14 -8.23 1.09
C ASN A 151 -15.56 -7.70 2.40
N ASP A 152 -15.14 -8.60 3.29
CA ASP A 152 -14.68 -8.28 4.64
C ASP A 152 -13.15 -8.16 4.73
N LEU A 153 -12.43 -8.36 3.62
CA LEU A 153 -10.98 -8.23 3.56
C LEU A 153 -10.60 -6.77 3.30
N PRO A 154 -9.63 -6.18 4.03
CA PRO A 154 -9.25 -4.78 3.88
C PRO A 154 -8.29 -4.56 2.70
N ILE A 155 -8.60 -5.12 1.54
CA ILE A 155 -7.74 -5.13 0.35
C ILE A 155 -8.49 -4.49 -0.81
N ASP A 156 -7.81 -3.68 -1.61
CA ASP A 156 -8.38 -3.04 -2.81
C ASP A 156 -8.01 -3.82 -4.09
N GLY A 157 -7.11 -4.80 -3.99
CA GLY A 157 -6.60 -5.60 -5.11
C GLY A 157 -5.51 -6.59 -4.70
N ILE A 158 -5.05 -7.37 -5.68
CA ILE A 158 -3.95 -8.34 -5.54
C ILE A 158 -2.97 -8.11 -6.68
N MET A 159 -1.68 -8.04 -6.35
CA MET A 159 -0.56 -7.98 -7.29
C MET A 159 0.21 -9.31 -7.24
N GLY A 160 0.01 -10.10 -8.29
CA GLY A 160 0.73 -11.34 -8.47
C GLY A 160 2.24 -11.12 -8.63
N LEU A 161 3.01 -11.86 -7.84
CA LEU A 161 4.47 -11.99 -7.88
C LEU A 161 4.92 -13.39 -8.31
N GLY A 162 3.98 -14.23 -8.75
CA GLY A 162 4.23 -15.54 -9.36
C GLY A 162 4.93 -15.46 -10.72
N LEU A 163 5.28 -16.63 -11.25
CA LEU A 163 5.98 -16.73 -12.53
C LEU A 163 5.07 -16.35 -13.72
N PRO A 164 5.62 -15.81 -14.83
CA PRO A 164 4.83 -15.35 -15.98
C PRO A 164 3.86 -16.39 -16.55
N GLY A 165 4.21 -17.68 -16.50
CA GLY A 165 3.43 -18.78 -17.06
C GLY A 165 2.04 -18.96 -16.42
N LEU A 166 1.83 -18.45 -15.20
CA LEU A 166 0.56 -18.55 -14.49
C LEU A 166 -0.44 -17.42 -14.84
N SER A 167 0.02 -16.36 -15.53
CA SER A 167 -0.83 -15.21 -15.88
C SER A 167 -2.00 -15.58 -16.80
N LYS A 168 -3.20 -15.10 -16.46
CA LYS A 168 -4.41 -15.18 -17.29
C LYS A 168 -4.61 -13.95 -18.18
N THR A 169 -4.04 -12.81 -17.81
CA THR A 169 -4.16 -11.56 -18.55
C THR A 169 -3.56 -11.71 -19.95
N VAL A 170 -2.25 -11.95 -20.01
CA VAL A 170 -1.49 -12.16 -21.24
C VAL A 170 -0.45 -13.25 -20.94
N PRO A 171 -0.41 -14.35 -21.70
CA PRO A 171 0.60 -15.38 -21.53
C PRO A 171 2.00 -14.78 -21.60
N ASN A 172 2.87 -15.11 -20.63
CA ASN A 172 4.27 -14.68 -20.57
C ASN A 172 4.48 -13.16 -20.63
N LYS A 173 3.52 -12.38 -20.10
CA LYS A 173 3.73 -10.93 -19.92
C LYS A 173 4.85 -10.66 -18.91
N PRO A 174 5.56 -9.52 -19.02
CA PRO A 174 6.54 -9.13 -18.01
C PRO A 174 5.92 -9.05 -16.61
N THR A 175 6.59 -9.63 -15.62
CA THR A 175 6.27 -9.45 -14.20
C THR A 175 6.56 -8.01 -13.76
N LEU A 176 6.07 -7.62 -12.58
CA LEU A 176 6.45 -6.36 -11.96
C LEU A 176 7.98 -6.22 -11.85
N VAL A 177 8.64 -7.29 -11.40
CA VAL A 177 10.08 -7.31 -11.13
C VAL A 177 10.88 -7.22 -12.43
N GLU A 178 10.44 -7.91 -13.48
CA GLU A 178 11.02 -7.78 -14.83
C GLU A 178 10.85 -6.37 -15.38
N ASN A 179 9.68 -5.75 -15.21
CA ASN A 179 9.48 -4.35 -15.59
C ASN A 179 10.42 -3.41 -14.84
N MET A 180 10.66 -3.64 -13.54
CA MET A 180 11.60 -2.84 -12.76
C MET A 180 13.04 -2.95 -13.27
N VAL A 181 13.50 -4.16 -13.62
CA VAL A 181 14.84 -4.37 -14.22
C VAL A 181 14.93 -3.75 -15.60
N ASN A 182 13.93 -3.97 -16.46
CA ASN A 182 13.90 -3.42 -17.83
C ASN A 182 13.92 -1.88 -17.84
N GLN A 183 13.42 -1.24 -16.78
CA GLN A 183 13.42 0.21 -16.59
C GLN A 183 14.64 0.72 -15.80
N GLY A 184 15.57 -0.16 -15.42
CA GLY A 184 16.79 0.18 -14.67
C GLY A 184 16.53 0.63 -13.24
N LEU A 185 15.41 0.26 -12.64
CA LEU A 185 15.02 0.64 -11.27
C LEU A 185 15.70 -0.23 -10.22
N ILE A 186 15.95 -1.50 -10.57
CA ILE A 186 16.67 -2.50 -9.77
C ILE A 186 17.60 -3.28 -10.70
N ASP A 187 18.64 -3.91 -10.15
CA ASP A 187 19.69 -4.55 -10.96
C ASP A 187 19.46 -6.06 -11.20
N ARG A 188 18.60 -6.70 -10.40
CA ARG A 188 18.38 -8.15 -10.44
C ARG A 188 16.90 -8.49 -10.48
N ILE A 189 16.52 -9.52 -11.24
CA ILE A 189 15.15 -10.01 -11.31
C ILE A 189 14.90 -10.92 -10.10
N MET A 190 14.84 -10.31 -8.92
CA MET A 190 14.59 -11.01 -7.67
C MET A 190 13.85 -10.11 -6.68
N PHE A 191 13.23 -10.73 -5.69
CA PHE A 191 12.69 -10.02 -4.54
C PHE A 191 12.78 -10.91 -3.31
N SER A 192 12.65 -10.31 -2.13
CA SER A 192 12.65 -11.04 -0.87
C SER A 192 11.56 -10.54 0.05
N VAL A 193 11.07 -11.44 0.89
CA VAL A 193 9.90 -11.24 1.75
C VAL A 193 10.32 -11.46 3.19
N TYR A 194 10.06 -10.45 4.01
CA TYR A 194 10.20 -10.47 5.46
C TYR A 194 8.85 -10.20 6.10
N THR A 195 8.36 -11.13 6.92
CA THR A 195 7.01 -11.05 7.49
C THR A 195 7.05 -11.24 9.00
N GLN A 196 6.24 -10.45 9.72
CA GLN A 196 5.98 -10.53 11.15
C GLN A 196 4.48 -10.30 11.41
N PRO A 197 3.92 -10.66 12.59
CA PRO A 197 2.48 -10.58 12.82
C PRO A 197 1.79 -9.24 12.47
N ALA A 198 2.39 -8.08 12.78
CA ALA A 198 1.78 -6.77 12.47
C ALA A 198 2.17 -6.16 11.11
N GLY A 199 3.15 -6.74 10.40
CA GLY A 199 3.66 -6.16 9.16
C GLY A 199 4.96 -6.80 8.69
N GLY A 200 5.59 -6.19 7.70
CA GLY A 200 6.75 -6.76 7.05
C GLY A 200 7.35 -5.83 6.01
N GLU A 201 8.16 -6.41 5.13
CA GLU A 201 8.79 -5.72 4.02
C GLU A 201 8.99 -6.67 2.84
N ILE A 202 8.79 -6.15 1.63
CA ILE A 202 9.28 -6.76 0.40
C ILE A 202 10.42 -5.91 -0.13
N ASP A 203 11.58 -6.53 -0.36
CA ASP A 203 12.72 -5.89 -0.99
C ASP A 203 12.82 -6.37 -2.45
N PHE A 204 12.57 -5.49 -3.41
CA PHE A 204 12.77 -5.77 -4.84
C PHE A 204 14.23 -5.48 -5.22
N GLY A 205 14.86 -6.42 -5.93
CA GLY A 205 16.22 -6.30 -6.46
C GLY A 205 17.34 -6.88 -5.58
N GLY A 206 17.02 -7.36 -4.38
CA GLY A 206 18.04 -7.88 -3.48
C GLY A 206 17.50 -8.43 -2.17
N THR A 207 18.36 -8.40 -1.15
CA THR A 207 18.08 -8.89 0.20
C THR A 207 18.53 -7.86 1.24
N ASP A 208 17.89 -7.82 2.41
CA ASP A 208 18.29 -6.99 3.54
C ASP A 208 18.79 -7.85 4.72
N PRO A 209 20.12 -7.90 4.97
CA PRO A 209 20.69 -8.64 6.10
C PRO A 209 20.18 -8.24 7.48
N ALA A 210 19.55 -7.06 7.62
CA ALA A 210 18.93 -6.67 8.88
C ALA A 210 17.73 -7.55 9.24
N ASN A 211 17.07 -8.17 8.26
CA ASN A 211 15.81 -8.90 8.42
C ASN A 211 15.99 -10.41 8.65
N TYR A 212 17.22 -10.94 8.60
CA TYR A 212 17.49 -12.36 8.79
C TYR A 212 18.77 -12.65 9.57
N GLU A 213 18.95 -13.92 9.91
CA GLU A 213 20.13 -14.46 10.60
C GLU A 213 20.69 -15.66 9.85
N GLY A 214 22.01 -15.84 9.95
CA GLY A 214 22.72 -16.90 9.26
C GLY A 214 22.88 -16.68 7.75
N SER A 215 23.18 -17.76 7.03
CA SER A 215 23.32 -17.76 5.57
C SER A 215 22.01 -18.12 4.89
N ILE A 216 21.78 -17.58 3.70
CA ILE A 216 20.63 -17.96 2.87
C ILE A 216 20.91 -19.30 2.18
N THR A 217 19.99 -20.25 2.35
CA THR A 217 20.03 -21.57 1.73
C THR A 217 19.10 -21.62 0.55
N TYR A 218 19.63 -21.91 -0.64
CA TYR A 218 18.87 -21.91 -1.88
C TYR A 218 18.47 -23.31 -2.32
N ALA A 219 17.24 -23.42 -2.82
CA ALA A 219 16.71 -24.60 -3.50
C ALA A 219 16.23 -24.23 -4.92
N PRO A 220 16.41 -25.13 -5.92
CA PRO A 220 15.99 -24.86 -7.28
C PRO A 220 14.47 -24.84 -7.40
N VAL A 221 13.94 -23.88 -8.16
CA VAL A 221 12.53 -23.86 -8.55
C VAL A 221 12.27 -24.94 -9.59
N ILE A 222 11.16 -25.65 -9.44
CA ILE A 222 10.74 -26.75 -10.30
C ILE A 222 9.49 -26.34 -11.08
N GLY A 223 9.59 -26.32 -12.41
CA GLY A 223 8.53 -25.90 -13.32
C GLY A 223 8.54 -24.40 -13.61
N ASP A 224 7.52 -23.94 -14.34
CA ASP A 224 7.43 -22.59 -14.91
C ASP A 224 6.16 -21.82 -14.48
N LEU A 225 5.32 -22.43 -13.62
CA LEU A 225 4.05 -21.86 -13.19
C LEU A 225 4.09 -21.25 -11.79
N TYR A 226 4.70 -21.94 -10.83
CA TYR A 226 4.68 -21.55 -9.41
C TYR A 226 6.09 -21.44 -8.86
N TRP A 227 6.23 -20.67 -7.79
CA TRP A 227 7.41 -20.70 -6.91
C TRP A 227 7.40 -22.01 -6.10
N GLN A 228 7.76 -23.09 -6.78
CA GLN A 228 7.68 -24.45 -6.29
C GLN A 228 9.07 -25.05 -6.11
N ILE A 229 9.33 -25.67 -4.98
CA ILE A 229 10.56 -26.43 -4.70
C ILE A 229 10.22 -27.85 -4.25
N GLU A 230 11.20 -28.74 -4.18
CA GLU A 230 11.04 -30.08 -3.60
C GLU A 230 11.67 -30.14 -2.21
N MET A 231 10.93 -30.69 -1.25
CA MET A 231 11.50 -31.13 0.03
C MET A 231 11.83 -32.62 -0.03
N SER A 232 12.94 -33.02 0.57
CA SER A 232 13.37 -34.43 0.62
C SER A 232 12.53 -35.27 1.58
N ARG A 233 12.17 -34.70 2.74
CA ARG A 233 11.31 -35.28 3.76
C ARG A 233 10.87 -34.19 4.74
N ALA A 234 9.84 -34.49 5.52
CA ALA A 234 9.50 -33.73 6.71
C ALA A 234 9.16 -34.65 7.89
N SER A 235 9.11 -34.09 9.09
CA SER A 235 8.64 -34.79 10.29
C SER A 235 7.83 -33.86 11.18
N PHE A 236 6.80 -34.41 11.81
CA PHE A 236 6.00 -33.75 12.84
C PHE A 236 5.80 -34.72 14.01
N GLY A 237 6.51 -34.50 15.11
CA GLY A 237 6.60 -35.47 16.19
C GLY A 237 7.16 -36.81 15.69
N ASN A 238 6.43 -37.90 15.91
CA ASN A 238 6.82 -39.24 15.43
C ASN A 238 6.36 -39.54 14.00
N TYR A 239 5.57 -38.65 13.38
CA TYR A 239 5.09 -38.84 12.03
C TYR A 239 6.13 -38.36 11.02
N SER A 240 6.54 -39.25 10.12
CA SER A 240 7.46 -38.94 9.02
C SER A 240 6.70 -38.78 7.71
N ILE A 241 7.06 -37.76 6.95
CA ILE A 241 6.51 -37.45 5.63
C ILE A 241 7.64 -37.59 4.59
N GLU A 242 7.34 -38.29 3.49
CA GLU A 242 8.24 -38.43 2.35
C GLU A 242 8.34 -37.13 1.53
N SER A 243 9.04 -37.17 0.39
CA SER A 243 9.20 -36.02 -0.49
C SER A 243 7.86 -35.41 -0.94
N ARG A 244 7.79 -34.07 -0.92
CA ARG A 244 6.66 -33.28 -1.43
C ARG A 244 7.18 -32.08 -2.20
N TYR A 245 6.33 -31.58 -3.08
CA TYR A 245 6.52 -30.25 -3.65
C TYR A 245 5.92 -29.20 -2.73
N LEU A 246 6.67 -28.13 -2.47
CA LEU A 246 6.25 -27.00 -1.66
C LEU A 246 6.05 -25.79 -2.57
N ILE A 247 4.83 -25.24 -2.60
CA ILE A 247 4.54 -23.96 -3.25
C ILE A 247 4.65 -22.86 -2.20
N MET A 248 5.52 -21.89 -2.44
CA MET A 248 5.72 -20.74 -1.56
C MET A 248 4.72 -19.64 -1.91
N ASP A 249 3.74 -19.40 -1.03
CA ASP A 249 2.57 -18.58 -1.34
C ASP A 249 2.27 -17.53 -0.27
N THR A 250 2.66 -16.29 -0.52
CA THR A 250 2.37 -15.14 0.36
C THR A 250 0.91 -14.70 0.32
N GLY A 251 0.10 -15.22 -0.61
CA GLY A 251 -1.35 -15.01 -0.65
C GLY A 251 -2.13 -15.96 0.27
N THR A 252 -1.48 -16.95 0.86
CA THR A 252 -2.09 -17.95 1.75
C THR A 252 -1.60 -17.78 3.19
N THR A 253 -2.50 -17.90 4.16
CA THR A 253 -2.14 -17.80 5.59
C THR A 253 -1.52 -19.08 6.16
N LEU A 254 -2.19 -20.21 5.95
CA LEU A 254 -1.92 -21.47 6.63
C LEU A 254 -0.90 -22.33 5.87
N LEU A 255 -0.35 -23.33 6.55
CA LEU A 255 0.32 -24.45 5.91
C LEU A 255 -0.76 -25.42 5.43
N LEU A 256 -0.95 -25.51 4.11
CA LEU A 256 -1.94 -26.40 3.51
C LEU A 256 -1.25 -27.70 3.08
N VAL A 257 -1.60 -28.78 3.76
CA VAL A 257 -1.11 -30.15 3.48
C VAL A 257 -2.26 -31.03 3.04
N SER A 258 -2.01 -32.27 2.61
CA SER A 258 -3.11 -33.17 2.26
C SER A 258 -3.98 -33.47 3.48
N SER A 259 -5.29 -33.68 3.29
CA SER A 259 -6.19 -33.97 4.41
C SER A 259 -5.77 -35.19 5.24
N LYS A 260 -5.15 -36.19 4.60
CA LYS A 260 -4.61 -37.38 5.28
C LYS A 260 -3.38 -37.08 6.14
N GLU A 261 -2.48 -36.22 5.65
CA GLU A 261 -1.29 -35.80 6.40
C GLU A 261 -1.65 -34.89 7.56
N ALA A 262 -2.58 -33.95 7.35
CA ALA A 262 -3.09 -33.10 8.42
C ALA A 262 -3.70 -33.93 9.55
N GLU A 263 -4.52 -34.94 9.23
CA GLU A 263 -5.08 -35.86 10.22
C GLU A 263 -3.97 -36.57 11.01
N LYS A 264 -2.97 -37.15 10.32
CA LYS A 264 -1.84 -37.85 10.96
C LYS A 264 -0.97 -36.95 11.82
N MET A 265 -0.76 -35.70 11.42
CA MET A 265 -0.05 -34.70 12.22
C MET A 265 -0.84 -34.34 13.49
N HIS A 266 -2.14 -34.09 13.37
CA HIS A 266 -2.97 -33.70 14.52
C HIS A 266 -3.26 -34.86 15.47
N GLU A 267 -3.21 -36.12 15.01
CA GLU A 267 -3.19 -37.31 15.89
C GLU A 267 -2.00 -37.31 16.88
N GLN A 268 -0.91 -36.60 16.57
CA GLN A 268 0.23 -36.43 17.48
C GLN A 268 -0.03 -35.39 18.59
N ILE A 269 -1.16 -34.67 18.53
CA ILE A 269 -1.50 -33.58 19.44
C ILE A 269 -2.69 -33.99 20.28
N GLU A 270 -2.46 -34.22 21.57
CA GLU A 270 -3.53 -34.54 22.51
C GLU A 270 -4.56 -33.40 22.59
N GLY A 271 -5.84 -33.76 22.50
CA GLY A 271 -6.94 -32.80 22.55
C GLY A 271 -7.19 -32.03 21.26
N SER A 272 -6.48 -32.33 20.17
CA SER A 272 -6.77 -31.75 18.85
C SER A 272 -8.16 -32.16 18.36
N ARG A 273 -8.79 -31.27 17.58
CA ARG A 273 -10.14 -31.46 17.02
C ARG A 273 -10.15 -31.04 15.56
N LYS A 274 -10.75 -31.85 14.70
CA LYS A 274 -10.99 -31.51 13.31
C LYS A 274 -12.22 -30.63 13.19
N ASN A 275 -12.12 -29.54 12.42
CA ASN A 275 -13.24 -28.68 12.08
C ASN A 275 -13.85 -29.09 10.72
N ASP A 276 -15.07 -28.65 10.43
CA ASP A 276 -15.82 -29.05 9.22
C ASP A 276 -15.27 -28.46 7.91
N ASP A 277 -14.38 -27.47 8.00
CA ASP A 277 -13.78 -26.74 6.88
C ASP A 277 -12.37 -27.24 6.48
N GLY A 278 -11.89 -28.32 7.12
CA GLY A 278 -10.54 -28.85 6.93
C GLY A 278 -9.46 -28.21 7.79
N THR A 279 -9.81 -27.22 8.62
CA THR A 279 -8.94 -26.71 9.68
C THR A 279 -9.00 -27.59 10.93
N TYR A 280 -8.09 -27.33 11.87
CA TYR A 280 -8.00 -28.05 13.14
C TYR A 280 -7.88 -27.07 14.29
N SER A 281 -8.49 -27.41 15.41
CA SER A 281 -8.36 -26.70 16.68
C SER A 281 -7.48 -27.53 17.64
N ILE A 282 -6.53 -26.90 18.33
CA ILE A 282 -5.60 -27.53 19.28
C ILE A 282 -5.62 -26.81 20.63
N PRO A 283 -5.35 -27.48 21.77
CA PRO A 283 -5.36 -26.80 23.08
C PRO A 283 -4.34 -25.66 23.15
N CYS A 284 -4.77 -24.43 23.46
CA CYS A 284 -3.88 -23.26 23.45
C CYS A 284 -2.70 -23.39 24.44
N ASN A 285 -2.92 -24.08 25.57
CA ASN A 285 -1.92 -24.27 26.63
C ASN A 285 -0.88 -25.35 26.31
N SER A 286 -1.07 -26.13 25.23
CA SER A 286 -0.15 -27.21 24.84
C SER A 286 1.11 -26.72 24.13
N ARG A 287 1.21 -25.42 23.78
CA ARG A 287 2.29 -24.85 22.94
C ARG A 287 3.72 -25.26 23.37
N GLY A 288 3.98 -25.37 24.67
CA GLY A 288 5.31 -25.75 25.20
C GLY A 288 5.69 -27.23 25.03
N THR A 289 4.74 -28.09 24.65
CA THR A 289 4.95 -29.54 24.50
C THR A 289 4.73 -30.04 23.07
N LEU A 290 4.31 -29.17 22.14
CA LEU A 290 4.07 -29.56 20.75
C LEU A 290 5.40 -29.72 19.99
N PRO A 291 5.46 -30.63 19.00
CA PRO A 291 6.67 -30.83 18.21
C PRO A 291 6.85 -29.75 17.14
N ASP A 292 8.08 -29.48 16.74
CA ASP A 292 8.33 -28.67 15.54
C ASP A 292 7.88 -29.43 14.28
N LEU A 293 7.39 -28.70 13.27
CA LEU A 293 7.34 -29.20 11.90
C LEU A 293 8.73 -29.01 11.27
N VAL A 294 9.45 -30.09 11.05
CA VAL A 294 10.82 -30.05 10.51
C VAL A 294 10.79 -30.47 9.05
N ILE A 295 11.17 -29.57 8.16
CA ILE A 295 11.21 -29.76 6.70
C ILE A 295 12.67 -29.82 6.26
N GLN A 296 13.04 -30.79 5.42
CA GLN A 296 14.39 -30.91 4.90
C GLN A 296 14.50 -30.55 3.42
N ILE A 297 15.24 -29.48 3.12
CA ILE A 297 15.46 -28.94 1.77
C ILE A 297 16.98 -28.83 1.55
N GLU A 298 17.49 -29.36 0.42
CA GLU A 298 18.92 -29.31 0.07
C GLU A 298 19.86 -29.75 1.21
N GLY A 299 19.44 -30.79 1.95
CA GLY A 299 20.19 -31.30 3.11
C GLY A 299 20.04 -30.50 4.40
N GLN A 300 19.50 -29.27 4.36
CA GLN A 300 19.27 -28.43 5.54
C GLN A 300 17.88 -28.62 6.15
N LYS A 301 17.78 -28.42 7.46
CA LYS A 301 16.53 -28.54 8.22
C LYS A 301 15.96 -27.16 8.51
N LEU A 302 14.74 -26.92 8.06
CA LEU A 302 13.93 -25.75 8.40
C LEU A 302 12.83 -26.22 9.37
N SER A 303 12.89 -25.78 10.62
CA SER A 303 11.88 -26.06 11.65
C SER A 303 10.86 -24.90 11.74
N VAL A 304 9.57 -25.21 11.69
CA VAL A 304 8.49 -24.29 12.05
C VAL A 304 8.02 -24.65 13.46
N SER A 305 8.17 -23.71 14.39
CA SER A 305 7.96 -23.97 15.81
C SER A 305 6.48 -23.86 16.20
N PRO A 306 6.07 -24.40 17.37
CA PRO A 306 4.74 -24.17 17.93
C PRO A 306 4.39 -22.69 18.14
N ASN A 307 5.37 -21.79 18.26
CA ASN A 307 5.10 -20.36 18.35
C ASN A 307 4.55 -19.79 17.03
N ASP A 308 4.86 -20.42 15.90
CA ASP A 308 4.50 -19.95 14.56
C ASP A 308 3.17 -20.57 14.08
N TYR A 309 2.97 -21.87 14.35
CA TYR A 309 1.78 -22.58 13.87
C TYR A 309 0.64 -22.69 14.90
N VAL A 310 0.82 -22.31 16.18
CA VAL A 310 -0.31 -22.20 17.12
C VAL A 310 -0.87 -20.78 17.06
N LEU A 311 -1.97 -20.60 16.33
CA LEU A 311 -2.55 -19.29 16.02
C LEU A 311 -3.45 -18.77 17.15
N LEU A 312 -4.45 -17.95 16.79
CA LEU A 312 -5.37 -17.33 17.72
C LEU A 312 -6.39 -18.34 18.29
N PRO A 313 -6.99 -18.05 19.45
CA PRO A 313 -8.10 -18.84 19.98
C PRO A 313 -9.24 -18.98 18.97
N SER A 314 -9.82 -20.17 18.89
CA SER A 314 -10.96 -20.49 18.03
C SER A 314 -12.21 -19.73 18.49
N ASP A 315 -13.03 -19.30 17.53
CA ASP A 315 -14.29 -18.63 17.84
C ASP A 315 -15.20 -19.56 18.67
N GLY A 316 -15.69 -19.05 19.81
CA GLY A 316 -16.60 -19.78 20.69
C GLY A 316 -15.94 -20.66 21.76
N ASP A 317 -14.64 -20.95 21.67
CA ASP A 317 -13.89 -21.67 22.71
C ASP A 317 -12.48 -21.10 22.88
N SER A 318 -12.31 -20.21 23.87
CA SER A 318 -11.02 -19.56 24.15
C SER A 318 -9.94 -20.51 24.68
N SER A 319 -10.27 -21.77 25.00
CA SER A 319 -9.30 -22.79 25.42
C SER A 319 -8.64 -23.51 24.24
N MET A 320 -9.25 -23.43 23.07
CA MET A 320 -8.78 -24.02 21.83
C MET A 320 -8.23 -22.93 20.91
N CYS A 321 -7.14 -23.21 20.21
CA CYS A 321 -6.48 -22.33 19.26
C CYS A 321 -6.53 -22.95 17.86
N LEU A 322 -6.67 -22.11 16.84
CA LEU A 322 -6.59 -22.56 15.46
C LEU A 322 -5.18 -23.06 15.15
N SER A 323 -5.08 -24.26 14.57
CA SER A 323 -3.83 -24.78 14.04
C SER A 323 -3.49 -24.08 12.73
N GLY A 324 -2.23 -23.67 12.61
CA GLY A 324 -1.63 -23.13 11.40
C GLY A 324 -1.45 -24.18 10.31
N ILE A 325 -1.73 -25.46 10.60
CA ILE A 325 -1.68 -26.57 9.66
C ILE A 325 -3.12 -26.99 9.34
N SER A 326 -3.49 -26.98 8.06
CA SER A 326 -4.81 -27.37 7.59
C SER A 326 -4.73 -28.42 6.49
N GLY A 327 -5.73 -29.30 6.47
CA GLY A 327 -5.83 -30.38 5.50
C GLY A 327 -6.73 -30.01 4.34
N GLN A 328 -6.16 -29.72 3.18
CA GLN A 328 -6.91 -29.37 1.97
C GLN A 328 -6.55 -30.30 0.81
N ASN A 329 -7.57 -30.80 0.11
CA ASN A 329 -7.36 -31.56 -1.11
C ASN A 329 -7.07 -30.58 -2.25
N THR A 330 -5.80 -30.38 -2.55
CA THR A 330 -5.41 -29.63 -3.74
C THR A 330 -5.63 -30.50 -4.99
N ASN A 331 -5.84 -29.86 -6.14
CA ASN A 331 -5.95 -30.56 -7.44
C ASN A 331 -4.64 -31.26 -7.85
N LYS A 332 -3.56 -31.10 -7.08
CA LYS A 332 -2.26 -31.73 -7.29
C LYS A 332 -1.92 -32.62 -6.10
N HIS A 333 -2.23 -33.90 -6.23
CA HIS A 333 -1.74 -34.92 -5.29
C HIS A 333 -0.21 -34.76 -5.15
N ASN A 334 0.32 -34.71 -3.91
CA ASN A 334 1.75 -34.49 -3.57
C ASN A 334 2.25 -33.04 -3.43
N HIS A 335 1.39 -32.03 -3.33
CA HIS A 335 1.80 -30.63 -3.11
C HIS A 335 1.34 -30.10 -1.76
N TRP A 336 2.21 -29.32 -1.11
CA TRP A 336 1.88 -28.47 0.02
C TRP A 336 1.95 -27.01 -0.39
N ILE A 337 1.16 -26.16 0.28
CA ILE A 337 1.26 -24.70 0.16
C ILE A 337 1.80 -24.16 1.48
N MET A 338 2.89 -23.41 1.38
CA MET A 338 3.58 -22.82 2.51
C MET A 338 3.17 -21.35 2.59
N GLY A 339 2.20 -21.06 3.46
CA GLY A 339 1.67 -19.72 3.68
C GLY A 339 2.43 -18.88 4.71
N ASP A 340 1.82 -17.78 5.16
CA ASP A 340 2.36 -16.80 6.10
C ASP A 340 2.91 -17.41 7.41
N VAL A 341 2.36 -18.54 7.86
CA VAL A 341 2.93 -19.31 9.00
C VAL A 341 4.41 -19.63 8.77
N PHE A 342 4.79 -20.03 7.55
CA PHE A 342 6.19 -20.26 7.19
C PHE A 342 6.97 -18.96 7.01
N PHE A 343 6.40 -17.97 6.31
CA PHE A 343 7.08 -16.68 6.04
C PHE A 343 7.37 -15.85 7.29
N LYS A 344 6.65 -16.08 8.40
CA LYS A 344 6.97 -15.45 9.70
C LYS A 344 8.22 -16.05 10.34
N ALA A 345 8.47 -17.34 10.13
CA ALA A 345 9.64 -18.03 10.64
C ALA A 345 10.88 -17.83 9.75
N TYR A 346 10.68 -17.71 8.44
CA TYR A 346 11.76 -17.66 7.45
C TYR A 346 11.68 -16.45 6.53
N TYR A 347 12.78 -15.70 6.49
CA TYR A 347 13.05 -14.74 5.42
C TYR A 347 13.24 -15.50 4.13
N THR A 348 12.47 -15.14 3.10
CA THR A 348 12.38 -15.91 1.86
C THR A 348 12.78 -15.04 0.67
N VAL A 349 13.67 -15.57 -0.17
CA VAL A 349 14.22 -14.89 -1.35
C VAL A 349 13.73 -15.59 -2.60
N PHE A 350 13.11 -14.86 -3.52
CA PHE A 350 12.65 -15.35 -4.81
C PHE A 350 13.56 -14.80 -5.91
N ASP A 351 14.48 -15.65 -6.39
CA ASP A 351 15.46 -15.31 -7.41
C ASP A 351 14.96 -15.84 -8.77
N GLN A 352 14.26 -14.98 -9.51
CA GLN A 352 13.68 -15.33 -10.81
C GLN A 352 14.73 -15.46 -11.90
N GLU A 353 15.81 -14.69 -11.80
CA GLU A 353 16.95 -14.75 -12.74
C GLU A 353 17.62 -16.13 -12.73
N ASN A 354 17.80 -16.72 -11.54
CA ASN A 354 18.44 -18.02 -11.38
C ASN A 354 17.46 -19.16 -11.09
N MET A 355 16.16 -18.89 -11.10
CA MET A 355 15.08 -19.85 -10.80
C MET A 355 15.34 -20.65 -9.52
N LYS A 356 15.52 -19.95 -8.40
CA LYS A 356 15.76 -20.55 -7.08
C LYS A 356 15.07 -19.78 -5.96
N ILE A 357 14.76 -20.45 -4.85
CA ILE A 357 14.20 -19.85 -3.64
C ILE A 357 15.22 -19.99 -2.51
N GLY A 358 15.52 -18.90 -1.83
CA GLY A 358 16.43 -18.84 -0.68
C GLY A 358 15.68 -18.73 0.64
N PHE A 359 16.20 -19.38 1.68
CA PHE A 359 15.63 -19.34 3.04
C PHE A 359 16.71 -18.99 4.06
N ALA A 360 16.38 -18.09 4.99
CA ALA A 360 17.14 -17.81 6.19
C ALA A 360 16.19 -17.58 7.37
N THR A 361 16.65 -17.80 8.60
CA THR A 361 15.80 -17.55 9.78
C THR A 361 15.44 -16.07 9.85
N ALA A 362 14.14 -15.76 9.93
CA ALA A 362 13.68 -14.38 10.03
C ALA A 362 14.06 -13.79 11.39
N ARG A 363 14.60 -12.56 11.40
CA ARG A 363 14.87 -11.85 12.64
C ARG A 363 13.55 -11.36 13.24
N THR A 364 13.29 -11.62 14.52
CA THR A 364 12.10 -11.07 15.18
C THR A 364 12.27 -9.57 15.43
N ASP A 365 11.36 -8.73 14.91
CA ASP A 365 11.23 -7.32 15.33
C ASP A 365 10.18 -7.23 16.46
N PRO A 366 10.57 -6.94 17.71
CA PRO A 366 9.64 -6.88 18.84
C PRO A 366 8.48 -5.90 18.64
N ARG A 367 8.66 -4.85 17.84
CA ARG A 367 7.61 -3.87 17.54
C ARG A 367 6.51 -4.50 16.71
N LEU A 368 6.89 -5.21 15.64
CA LEU A 368 5.93 -5.88 14.74
C LEU A 368 5.36 -7.17 15.35
N ALA A 369 6.08 -7.82 16.27
CA ALA A 369 5.59 -8.99 16.99
C ALA A 369 4.54 -8.61 18.06
N MET A 370 4.75 -7.51 18.80
CA MET A 370 3.89 -7.10 19.92
C MET A 370 2.64 -6.33 19.45
N GLU A 371 2.74 -5.56 18.36
CA GLU A 371 1.61 -4.81 17.78
C GLU A 371 0.44 -5.71 17.34
N ALA A 372 0.68 -6.99 17.07
CA ALA A 372 -0.37 -7.93 16.66
C ALA A 372 -1.23 -8.47 17.81
N TYR A 373 -0.78 -8.40 19.07
CA TYR A 373 -1.52 -8.96 20.22
C TYR A 373 -2.11 -7.90 21.16
N ASP A 374 -1.90 -6.61 20.87
CA ASP A 374 -2.50 -5.55 21.67
C ASP A 374 -4.00 -5.43 21.36
N LYS A 375 -4.82 -6.01 22.25
CA LYS A 375 -6.29 -5.85 22.31
C LYS A 375 -6.72 -4.38 22.42
N ASN A 376 -5.79 -3.44 22.60
CA ASN A 376 -6.04 -1.99 22.50
C ASN A 376 -5.89 -1.42 21.08
N TRP A 377 -6.22 -2.18 20.03
CA TRP A 377 -6.65 -1.59 18.75
C TRP A 377 -8.02 -0.91 18.88
N MET A 378 -8.15 -0.02 19.86
CA MET A 378 -8.97 1.16 19.67
C MET A 378 -8.07 2.14 18.94
N ALA A 379 -8.39 2.45 17.68
CA ALA A 379 -7.84 3.59 16.96
C ALA A 379 -7.51 4.70 17.95
N GLN A 380 -6.22 5.10 18.05
CA GLN A 380 -5.73 6.01 19.10
C GLN A 380 -6.74 7.12 19.31
N ARG A 381 -7.48 7.07 20.43
CA ARG A 381 -8.72 7.84 20.58
C ARG A 381 -8.38 9.31 20.70
N LEU A 382 -8.51 10.01 19.58
CA LEU A 382 -8.25 11.43 19.50
C LEU A 382 -9.40 12.21 20.14
N THR A 383 -9.13 12.88 21.25
CA THR A 383 -10.13 13.69 21.95
C THR A 383 -10.20 15.08 21.33
N TYR A 384 -11.41 15.50 20.96
CA TYR A 384 -11.66 16.89 20.58
C TYR A 384 -11.36 17.82 21.77
N ARG A 385 -10.51 18.84 21.56
CA ARG A 385 -10.20 19.83 22.61
C ARG A 385 -11.38 20.76 22.92
N ARG A 386 -12.39 20.83 22.04
CA ARG A 386 -13.60 21.64 22.20
C ARG A 386 -14.81 20.73 22.32
N ARG A 387 -15.81 21.17 23.09
CA ARG A 387 -17.11 20.47 23.22
C ARG A 387 -17.92 20.38 21.91
N CYS A 388 -17.56 21.13 20.87
CA CYS A 388 -18.24 21.07 19.58
C CYS A 388 -17.71 19.91 18.72
N SER A 389 -18.41 18.78 18.76
CA SER A 389 -18.08 17.53 18.05
C SER A 389 -18.73 17.39 16.66
N TYR A 390 -19.66 18.27 16.31
CA TYR A 390 -20.40 18.16 15.06
C TYR A 390 -19.52 18.37 13.83
N ASN A 391 -19.55 17.42 12.89
CA ASN A 391 -18.87 17.52 11.60
C ASN A 391 -19.65 18.47 10.68
N THR A 392 -19.32 19.76 10.74
CA THR A 392 -19.93 20.81 9.92
C THR A 392 -18.88 21.39 8.97
N ARG A 393 -19.33 22.01 7.86
CA ARG A 393 -18.42 22.78 6.98
C ARG A 393 -17.59 23.83 7.73
N SER A 394 -18.08 24.27 8.89
CA SER A 394 -17.44 25.23 9.79
C SER A 394 -16.50 24.64 10.84
N ASN A 395 -16.57 23.35 11.11
CA ASN A 395 -15.87 22.65 12.20
C ASN A 395 -15.05 21.49 11.65
N ARG A 396 -14.11 21.82 10.76
CA ARG A 396 -13.16 20.84 10.19
C ARG A 396 -11.99 20.64 11.12
N VAL A 397 -11.48 19.41 11.15
CA VAL A 397 -10.34 19.02 11.96
C VAL A 397 -9.37 18.19 11.13
N ARG A 398 -8.09 18.28 11.49
CA ARG A 398 -7.00 17.51 10.91
C ARG A 398 -6.21 16.85 12.04
N ALA A 399 -5.90 15.56 11.90
CA ALA A 399 -4.97 14.89 12.80
C ALA A 399 -3.53 15.30 12.44
N VAL A 400 -2.74 15.66 13.45
CA VAL A 400 -1.34 16.09 13.30
C VAL A 400 -0.48 15.39 14.33
N LYS A 401 0.72 14.96 13.94
CA LYS A 401 1.70 14.38 14.85
C LYS A 401 2.60 15.49 15.40
N THR A 402 2.68 15.60 16.72
CA THR A 402 3.57 16.56 17.39
C THR A 402 5.04 16.10 17.30
N PRO A 403 6.03 17.00 17.50
CA PRO A 403 7.46 16.62 17.52
C PRO A 403 7.80 15.50 18.51
N GLY A 404 7.04 15.35 19.60
CA GLY A 404 7.17 14.23 20.55
C GLY A 404 6.40 12.96 20.17
N GLY A 405 6.02 12.79 18.89
CA GLY A 405 5.36 11.59 18.39
C GLY A 405 3.87 11.44 18.74
N LYS A 406 3.32 12.30 19.61
CA LYS A 406 1.91 12.25 20.03
C LYS A 406 0.97 12.78 18.95
N LEU A 407 -0.05 12.00 18.59
CA LEU A 407 -1.11 12.40 17.66
C LEU A 407 -2.11 13.34 18.35
N VAL A 408 -2.44 14.47 17.72
CA VAL A 408 -3.37 15.48 18.24
C VAL A 408 -4.32 15.99 17.17
N VAL A 409 -5.52 16.42 17.58
CA VAL A 409 -6.50 17.06 16.70
C VAL A 409 -6.22 18.56 16.59
N GLN A 410 -5.99 19.05 15.37
CA GLN A 410 -5.91 20.46 15.05
C GLN A 410 -7.19 20.92 14.36
N TYR A 411 -7.79 22.01 14.83
CA TYR A 411 -8.97 22.60 14.18
C TYR A 411 -8.55 23.46 13.00
N GLU A 412 -9.12 23.17 11.84
CA GLU A 412 -8.92 23.98 10.65
C GLU A 412 -9.78 25.24 10.73
N LYS A 413 -9.13 26.39 10.56
CA LYS A 413 -9.83 27.65 10.44
C LYS A 413 -10.53 27.68 9.07
N LYS A 414 -11.84 27.97 9.04
CA LYS A 414 -12.58 28.37 7.81
C LYS A 414 -11.69 29.24 6.87
N PRO A 415 -11.63 28.91 5.57
CA PRO A 415 -10.96 29.75 4.59
C PRO A 415 -11.66 31.11 4.50
N VAL A 416 -10.86 32.17 4.42
CA VAL A 416 -11.32 33.56 4.26
C VAL A 416 -11.56 33.84 2.78
N LYS A 417 -12.65 34.54 2.46
CA LYS A 417 -12.91 34.97 1.09
C LYS A 417 -12.15 36.26 0.81
N ALA A 418 -11.41 36.30 -0.30
CA ALA A 418 -10.76 37.51 -0.76
C ALA A 418 -11.81 38.56 -1.23
N PRO A 419 -11.55 39.87 -1.02
CA PRO A 419 -12.39 40.93 -1.56
C PRO A 419 -12.50 40.85 -3.09
N ARG A 420 -13.69 41.11 -3.62
CA ARG A 420 -13.99 40.99 -5.06
C ARG A 420 -14.32 42.33 -5.67
N CYS A 421 -13.98 42.48 -6.95
CA CYS A 421 -14.34 43.63 -7.77
C CYS A 421 -15.86 43.67 -7.92
N GLY A 422 -16.51 44.78 -7.59
CA GLY A 422 -17.96 44.85 -7.73
C GLY A 422 -18.47 45.10 -9.16
N ASP A 423 -17.60 45.09 -10.18
CA ASP A 423 -18.02 45.08 -11.59
C ASP A 423 -17.86 43.67 -12.20
N CYS A 424 -16.65 43.10 -12.19
CA CYS A 424 -16.37 41.79 -12.81
C CYS A 424 -16.39 40.59 -11.84
N GLY A 425 -16.47 40.81 -10.53
CA GLY A 425 -16.47 39.73 -9.53
C GLY A 425 -15.11 39.07 -9.26
N GLU A 426 -14.05 39.46 -9.96
CA GLU A 426 -12.69 38.93 -9.77
C GLU A 426 -12.09 39.34 -8.43
N THR A 427 -11.16 38.52 -7.92
CA THR A 427 -10.46 38.80 -6.66
C THR A 427 -9.52 39.99 -6.79
N LEU A 428 -9.59 40.91 -5.84
CA LEU A 428 -8.80 42.13 -5.85
C LEU A 428 -7.40 41.89 -5.31
N ALA A 429 -6.41 41.97 -6.19
CA ALA A 429 -5.00 41.90 -5.83
C ALA A 429 -4.61 43.02 -4.85
N GLY A 430 -3.74 42.69 -3.89
CA GLY A 430 -3.18 43.63 -2.91
C GLY A 430 -4.01 43.86 -1.64
N ILE A 431 -5.20 43.25 -1.51
CA ILE A 431 -6.01 43.34 -0.28
C ILE A 431 -5.95 42.01 0.47
N LYS A 432 -5.54 42.05 1.74
CA LYS A 432 -5.48 40.85 2.58
C LYS A 432 -6.89 40.29 2.81
N ALA A 433 -7.06 38.99 2.53
CA ALA A 433 -8.26 38.25 2.92
C ALA A 433 -8.17 37.94 4.41
N LEU A 434 -9.05 38.53 5.22
CA LEU A 434 -9.06 38.38 6.68
C LEU A 434 -10.49 38.13 7.17
N ARG A 435 -10.65 37.68 8.42
CA ARG A 435 -11.97 37.57 9.06
C ARG A 435 -12.42 38.91 9.63
N PRO A 436 -13.73 39.14 9.83
CA PRO A 436 -14.24 40.38 10.41
C PRO A 436 -13.54 40.80 11.71
N ARG A 437 -13.26 39.86 12.62
CA ARG A 437 -12.54 40.14 13.87
C ARG A 437 -11.07 40.48 13.66
N GLU A 438 -10.41 39.86 12.68
CA GLU A 438 -9.02 40.16 12.34
C GLU A 438 -8.93 41.53 11.66
N PHE A 439 -9.92 41.90 10.85
CA PHE A 439 -10.03 43.25 10.28
C PHE A 439 -10.12 44.34 11.34
N ALA A 440 -10.64 44.08 12.54
CA ALA A 440 -10.65 45.08 13.61
C ALA A 440 -9.23 45.42 14.10
N THR A 441 -8.33 44.43 14.12
CA THR A 441 -6.99 44.53 14.69
C THR A 441 -5.89 44.94 13.71
N VAL A 442 -6.15 44.87 12.41
CA VAL A 442 -5.16 45.22 11.38
C VAL A 442 -5.04 46.74 11.22
N SER A 443 -3.84 47.23 10.88
CA SER A 443 -3.59 48.66 10.63
C SER A 443 -4.33 49.16 9.38
N LYS A 444 -4.67 50.46 9.34
CA LYS A 444 -5.45 51.07 8.24
C LYS A 444 -4.77 50.90 6.87
N THR A 445 -3.44 50.93 6.82
CA THR A 445 -2.65 50.78 5.59
C THR A 445 -2.72 49.38 4.98
N GLN A 446 -3.08 48.37 5.77
CA GLN A 446 -3.19 46.98 5.33
C GLN A 446 -4.64 46.61 4.94
N LYS A 447 -5.61 47.49 5.22
CA LYS A 447 -7.03 47.34 4.82
C LYS A 447 -7.34 47.98 3.48
N ASN A 448 -6.56 48.99 3.09
CA ASN A 448 -6.80 49.82 1.92
C ASN A 448 -5.64 49.71 0.93
N VAL A 449 -5.93 49.89 -0.35
CA VAL A 449 -4.93 49.99 -1.42
C VAL A 449 -4.94 51.40 -1.99
N SER A 450 -3.76 51.95 -2.25
CA SER A 450 -3.58 53.28 -2.87
C SER A 450 -3.78 53.20 -4.39
N ARG A 451 -5.03 53.03 -4.82
CA ARG A 451 -5.43 53.05 -6.24
C ARG A 451 -6.80 53.71 -6.42
N ALA A 452 -7.10 54.14 -7.64
CA ALA A 452 -8.43 54.64 -8.00
C ALA A 452 -9.51 53.63 -7.61
N TYR A 453 -10.55 54.10 -6.91
CA TYR A 453 -11.62 53.30 -6.30
C TYR A 453 -11.20 52.36 -5.15
N GLY A 454 -10.03 52.59 -4.51
CA GLY A 454 -9.75 52.24 -3.11
C GLY A 454 -9.96 50.79 -2.68
N GLY A 455 -9.87 49.83 -3.61
CA GLY A 455 -10.13 48.42 -3.33
C GLY A 455 -11.57 47.95 -3.53
N SER A 456 -12.39 48.71 -4.26
CA SER A 456 -13.73 48.30 -4.71
C SER A 456 -13.74 47.77 -6.15
N ARG A 457 -12.75 48.16 -6.97
CA ARG A 457 -12.64 47.81 -8.39
C ARG A 457 -11.23 47.33 -8.76
N CYS A 458 -11.16 46.44 -9.75
CA CYS A 458 -9.89 45.99 -10.35
C CYS A 458 -9.42 46.99 -11.41
N ALA A 459 -8.12 46.95 -11.74
CA ALA A 459 -7.51 47.90 -12.68
C ALA A 459 -8.17 47.87 -14.06
N HIS A 460 -8.58 46.69 -14.53
CA HIS A 460 -9.26 46.52 -15.80
C HIS A 460 -10.62 47.23 -15.83
N CYS A 461 -11.48 47.02 -14.82
CA CYS A 461 -12.78 47.69 -14.74
C CYS A 461 -12.65 49.21 -14.57
N VAL A 462 -11.64 49.69 -13.85
CA VAL A 462 -11.37 51.13 -13.73
C VAL A 462 -10.99 51.72 -15.09
N ARG A 463 -10.09 51.06 -15.83
CA ARG A 463 -9.72 51.48 -17.19
C ARG A 463 -10.94 51.55 -18.09
N ASN A 464 -11.79 50.53 -18.09
CA ASN A 464 -12.99 50.49 -18.92
C ASN A 464 -13.96 51.62 -18.56
N ARG A 465 -14.12 51.96 -17.28
CA ARG A 465 -14.94 53.10 -16.86
C ARG A 465 -14.40 54.43 -17.37
N ILE A 466 -13.09 54.64 -17.29
CA ILE A 466 -12.43 55.86 -17.78
C ILE A 466 -12.61 55.98 -19.30
N VAL A 467 -12.31 54.91 -20.04
CA VAL A 467 -12.46 54.88 -21.50
C VAL A 467 -13.92 55.12 -21.90
N ARG A 468 -14.87 54.46 -21.23
CA ARG A 468 -16.30 54.66 -21.51
C ARG A 468 -16.75 56.09 -21.24
N ALA A 469 -16.27 56.72 -20.16
CA ALA A 469 -16.58 58.12 -19.88
C ALA A 469 -16.04 59.05 -20.98
N PHE A 470 -14.81 58.83 -21.44
CA PHE A 470 -14.22 59.60 -22.54
C PHE A 470 -15.02 59.44 -23.85
N LEU A 471 -15.35 58.21 -24.24
CA LEU A 471 -16.16 57.94 -25.44
C LEU A 471 -17.56 58.56 -25.39
N ILE A 472 -18.18 58.62 -24.20
CA ILE A 472 -19.48 59.27 -24.02
C ILE A 472 -19.36 60.79 -24.24
N GLU A 473 -18.30 61.43 -23.74
CA GLU A 473 -18.07 62.85 -23.97
C GLU A 473 -17.77 63.16 -25.43
N GLU A 474 -16.94 62.36 -26.11
CA GLU A 474 -16.69 62.48 -27.55
C GLU A 474 -17.99 62.38 -28.36
N GLN A 475 -18.85 61.38 -28.06
CA GLN A 475 -20.15 61.26 -28.72
C GLN A 475 -21.05 62.47 -28.46
N LYS A 476 -21.01 63.08 -27.27
CA LYS A 476 -21.77 64.31 -26.99
C LYS A 476 -21.27 65.48 -27.83
N ILE A 477 -19.96 65.61 -28.01
CA ILE A 477 -19.35 66.66 -28.84
C ILE A 477 -19.75 66.46 -30.31
N VAL A 478 -19.61 65.25 -30.86
CA VAL A 478 -20.03 64.95 -32.25
C VAL A 478 -21.52 65.25 -32.45
N LYS A 479 -22.38 64.84 -31.50
CA LYS A 479 -23.83 65.17 -31.56
C LYS A 479 -24.11 66.67 -31.56
N LYS A 480 -23.32 67.47 -30.82
CA LYS A 480 -23.45 68.94 -30.83
C LYS A 480 -23.02 69.52 -32.17
N VAL A 481 -21.91 69.05 -32.74
CA VAL A 481 -21.40 69.51 -34.05
C VAL A 481 -22.40 69.19 -35.17
N LEU A 482 -22.92 67.95 -35.22
CA LEU A 482 -23.94 67.55 -36.19
C LEU A 482 -25.25 68.36 -36.06
N LYS A 483 -25.60 68.81 -34.84
CA LYS A 483 -26.75 69.70 -34.60
C LYS A 483 -26.53 71.13 -35.07
N ALA A 484 -25.28 71.61 -35.13
CA ALA A 484 -24.94 72.96 -35.57
C ALA A 484 -24.79 73.08 -37.10
N GLN A 485 -24.76 71.95 -37.82
CA GLN A 485 -24.69 71.89 -39.29
C GLN A 485 -26.07 71.74 -39.97
N LYS A 486 -27.14 71.58 -39.19
CA LYS A 486 -28.53 71.72 -39.63
C LYS A 486 -29.04 73.08 -39.21
#